data_AF-A0A1X7TFG5-F1
#
_entry.id   AF-A0A1X7TFG5-F1
#
_cell.length_a   1.000
_cell.length_b   1.000
_cell.length_c   1.000
_cell.angle_alpha   90.00
_cell.angle_beta   90.00
_cell.angle_gamma   90.00
#
_symmetry.space_group_name_H-M   'P 1'
#
loop_
_entity.id
_entity.type
_entity.pdbx_description
1 polymer ?
#
loop_
_entity_poly.entity_id
_entity_poly.type
_entity_poly.pdbx_seq_one_letter_code
_entity_poly.pdbx_strand_id
1 'polypeptide(L)'
;MSGDLLYKPFWDSVFRLERMDLKVMGVTFDGLSINRRLLKIHGQSFKCMNKVKNCKEKDISWDHLKRLYESDKRKASGLSMAHKLKHEHIYLNSFSKMRVDLASQALSNSVSMAFSDVSTGDEALETSLFASMFNRFVDMLNVSNFTNGTR
;
A
#
# COMPACT_ATOMS: atom_id res chain seq x y z
N MET A 1 -19.54 -4.06 19.33
CA MET A 1 -20.02 -2.66 19.24
C MET A 1 -20.55 -2.43 17.83
N SER A 2 -21.80 -2.00 17.64
CA SER A 2 -22.35 -1.71 16.30
C SER A 2 -21.88 -0.35 15.80
N GLY A 3 -21.59 -0.19 14.51
CA GLY A 3 -21.17 1.09 13.92
C GLY A 3 -22.18 2.23 14.12
N ASP A 4 -23.45 1.91 14.30
CA ASP A 4 -24.52 2.88 14.57
C ASP A 4 -24.35 3.57 15.93
N LEU A 5 -23.70 2.90 16.90
CA LEU A 5 -23.43 3.46 18.22
C LEU A 5 -22.36 4.56 18.17
N LEU A 6 -21.50 4.57 17.14
CA LEU A 6 -20.47 5.60 16.96
C LEU A 6 -20.99 6.86 16.26
N TYR A 7 -22.12 6.77 15.56
CA TYR A 7 -22.65 7.88 14.75
C TYR A 7 -22.90 9.14 15.57
N LYS A 8 -23.61 9.01 16.70
CA LYS A 8 -23.94 10.15 17.57
C LYS A 8 -22.71 10.71 18.29
N PRO A 9 -21.88 9.90 19.00
CA PRO A 9 -20.64 10.39 19.61
C PRO A 9 -19.68 11.07 18.62
N PHE A 10 -19.61 10.58 17.38
CA PHE A 10 -18.80 11.19 16.32
C PHE A 10 -19.25 12.62 16.03
N TRP A 11 -20.53 12.84 15.71
CA TRP A 11 -21.03 14.17 15.42
C TRP A 11 -21.04 15.10 16.63
N ASP A 12 -21.31 14.57 17.83
CA ASP A 12 -21.18 15.34 19.08
C ASP A 12 -19.74 15.87 19.25
N SER A 13 -18.74 15.08 18.86
CA SER A 13 -17.33 15.48 18.89
C SER A 13 -17.00 16.55 17.85
N VAL A 14 -17.47 16.37 16.61
CA VAL A 14 -17.32 17.38 15.54
C VAL A 14 -17.95 18.71 15.96
N PHE A 15 -19.18 18.68 16.46
CA PHE A 15 -19.88 19.87 16.92
C PHE A 15 -19.13 20.61 18.04
N ARG A 16 -18.52 19.88 18.99
CA ARG A 16 -17.70 20.48 20.05
C ARG A 16 -16.46 21.17 19.50
N LEU A 17 -15.79 20.57 18.50
CA LEU A 17 -14.63 21.19 17.85
C LEU A 17 -15.02 22.47 17.13
N GLU A 18 -16.13 22.46 16.37
CA GLU A 18 -16.59 23.63 15.64
C GLU A 18 -17.01 24.78 16.57
N ARG A 19 -17.58 24.47 17.75
CA ARG A 19 -17.86 25.48 18.78
C ARG A 19 -16.62 26.12 19.40
N MET A 20 -15.46 25.48 19.25
CA MET A 20 -14.16 26.02 19.65
C MET A 20 -13.46 26.75 18.49
N ASP A 21 -14.20 27.07 17.42
CA ASP A 21 -13.68 27.69 16.19
C ASP A 21 -12.66 26.82 15.44
N LEU A 22 -12.69 25.50 15.69
CA LEU A 22 -11.88 24.50 14.97
C LEU A 22 -12.72 23.85 13.88
N LYS A 23 -12.44 24.20 12.62
CA LYS A 23 -13.18 23.64 11.48
C LYS A 23 -12.67 22.24 11.11
N VAL A 24 -13.56 21.25 11.14
CA VAL A 24 -13.25 19.88 10.76
C VAL A 24 -13.37 19.73 9.24
N MET A 25 -12.24 19.63 8.55
CA MET A 25 -12.18 19.52 7.08
C MET A 25 -12.20 18.07 6.57
N GLY A 26 -11.81 17.12 7.40
CA GLY A 26 -11.70 15.72 7.03
C GLY A 26 -11.48 14.82 8.24
N VAL A 27 -11.79 13.54 8.08
CA VAL A 27 -11.65 12.51 9.11
C VAL A 27 -11.04 11.25 8.52
N THR A 28 -10.14 10.61 9.26
CA THR A 28 -9.51 9.36 8.87
C THR A 28 -9.98 8.24 9.77
N PHE A 29 -10.39 7.11 9.19
CA PHE A 29 -10.78 5.92 9.93
C PHE A 29 -9.87 4.75 9.57
N ASP A 30 -9.64 3.85 10.52
CA ASP A 30 -8.98 2.58 10.22
C ASP A 30 -9.89 1.63 9.42
N GLY A 31 -9.32 0.52 8.98
CA GLY A 31 -10.04 -0.49 8.20
C GLY A 31 -10.97 -1.40 9.01
N LEU A 32 -11.27 -1.15 10.29
CA LEU A 32 -12.10 -2.06 11.10
C LEU A 32 -13.56 -2.13 10.59
N SER A 33 -14.22 -3.27 10.84
CA SER A 33 -15.59 -3.52 10.40
C SER A 33 -16.59 -2.48 10.91
N ILE A 34 -16.37 -1.97 12.13
CA ILE A 34 -17.20 -0.95 12.77
C ILE A 34 -17.10 0.37 11.99
N ASN A 35 -15.90 0.80 11.64
CA ASN A 35 -15.65 2.02 10.87
C ASN A 35 -16.20 1.93 9.44
N ARG A 36 -16.06 0.76 8.79
CA ARG A 36 -16.71 0.53 7.49
C ARG A 36 -18.23 0.65 7.56
N ARG A 37 -18.84 0.17 8.65
CA ARG A 37 -20.29 0.31 8.88
C ARG A 37 -20.66 1.77 9.12
N LEU A 38 -19.90 2.50 9.94
CA LEU A 38 -20.09 3.94 10.15
C LEU A 38 -20.09 4.68 8.80
N LEU A 39 -19.06 4.50 7.97
CA LEU A 39 -18.97 5.11 6.63
C LEU A 39 -20.17 4.78 5.74
N LYS A 40 -20.68 3.54 5.76
CA LYS A 40 -21.87 3.14 4.99
C LYS A 40 -23.15 3.88 5.44
N ILE A 41 -23.27 4.23 6.72
CA ILE A 41 -24.39 5.04 7.23
C ILE A 41 -24.33 6.46 6.66
N HIS A 42 -23.11 7.01 6.47
CA HIS A 42 -22.89 8.33 5.89
C HIS A 42 -22.97 8.36 4.35
N GLY A 43 -22.89 7.22 3.66
CA GLY A 43 -23.02 7.14 2.21
C GLY A 43 -23.05 5.71 1.66
N GLN A 44 -23.96 5.42 0.72
CA GLN A 44 -24.22 4.06 0.21
C GLN A 44 -23.20 3.53 -0.82
N SER A 45 -22.28 4.35 -1.32
CA SER A 45 -21.44 3.96 -2.46
C SER A 45 -20.02 3.55 -2.05
N PHE A 46 -19.83 2.27 -1.78
CA PHE A 46 -18.50 1.64 -1.84
C PHE A 46 -18.61 0.30 -2.56
N LYS A 47 -18.56 0.35 -3.89
CA LYS A 47 -18.45 -0.85 -4.73
C LYS A 47 -16.97 -1.28 -4.77
N CYS A 48 -16.55 -2.06 -3.77
CA CYS A 48 -15.26 -2.75 -3.81
C CYS A 48 -15.41 -4.00 -4.67
N MET A 49 -14.94 -3.94 -5.93
CA MET A 49 -14.87 -5.12 -6.81
C MET A 49 -13.47 -5.71 -6.74
N ASN A 50 -13.32 -6.84 -6.05
CA ASN A 50 -12.09 -7.61 -6.07
C ASN A 50 -12.12 -8.62 -7.23
N LYS A 51 -11.36 -8.31 -8.28
CA LYS A 51 -10.53 -9.21 -9.11
C LYS A 51 -9.75 -8.31 -10.07
N VAL A 52 -8.53 -7.93 -9.70
CA VAL A 52 -7.68 -7.08 -10.53
C VAL A 52 -6.91 -7.98 -11.50
N LYS A 53 -7.51 -8.28 -12.65
CA LYS A 53 -6.69 -8.41 -13.86
C LYS A 53 -6.35 -6.99 -14.28
N ASN A 54 -5.10 -6.74 -14.69
CA ASN A 54 -4.80 -5.47 -15.35
C ASN A 54 -5.69 -5.34 -16.61
N CYS A 55 -5.96 -4.12 -17.09
CA CYS A 55 -6.74 -3.87 -18.31
C CYS A 55 -6.16 -4.57 -19.56
N LYS A 56 -4.94 -5.11 -19.46
CA LYS A 56 -4.23 -5.88 -20.48
C LYS A 56 -4.26 -7.40 -20.28
N GLU A 57 -5.04 -7.90 -19.32
CA GLU A 57 -5.15 -9.33 -18.96
C GLU A 57 -3.86 -10.05 -18.52
N LYS A 58 -2.74 -9.33 -18.41
CA LYS A 58 -1.47 -9.82 -17.88
C LYS A 58 -1.50 -9.92 -16.35
N ASP A 59 -0.76 -10.88 -15.81
CA ASP A 59 -0.76 -11.20 -14.38
C ASP A 59 0.18 -10.31 -13.56
N ILE A 60 -0.35 -9.81 -12.44
CA ILE A 60 0.44 -9.19 -11.37
C ILE A 60 0.54 -10.24 -10.26
N SER A 61 1.73 -10.80 -10.06
CA SER A 61 1.92 -11.95 -9.17
C SER A 61 3.03 -11.73 -8.15
N TRP A 62 2.76 -12.14 -6.91
CA TRP A 62 3.76 -12.20 -5.85
C TRP A 62 4.88 -13.21 -6.15
N ASP A 63 4.59 -14.22 -6.97
CA ASP A 63 5.59 -15.20 -7.39
C ASP A 63 6.70 -14.56 -8.23
N HIS A 64 6.41 -13.50 -8.98
CA HIS A 64 7.44 -12.73 -9.68
C HIS A 64 8.42 -12.11 -8.69
N LEU A 65 7.94 -11.55 -7.58
CA LEU A 65 8.78 -10.97 -6.54
C LEU A 65 9.62 -12.02 -5.82
N LYS A 66 9.03 -13.19 -5.56
CA LYS A 66 9.75 -14.32 -4.96
C LYS A 66 10.87 -14.82 -5.87
N ARG A 67 10.60 -14.99 -7.18
CA ARG A 67 11.60 -15.39 -8.18
C ARG A 67 12.73 -14.37 -8.30
N LEU A 68 12.41 -13.07 -8.26
CA LEU A 68 13.39 -12.00 -8.26
C LEU A 68 14.33 -12.12 -7.04
N TYR A 69 13.76 -12.25 -5.85
CA TYR A 69 14.52 -12.40 -4.60
C TYR A 69 15.43 -13.63 -4.62
N GLU A 70 14.90 -14.81 -5.00
CA GLU A 70 15.66 -16.05 -5.07
C GLU A 70 16.77 -16.00 -6.13
N SER A 71 16.52 -15.36 -7.27
CA SER A 71 17.51 -15.23 -8.35
C SER A 71 18.62 -14.25 -7.99
N ASP A 72 18.30 -13.15 -7.31
CA ASP A 72 19.29 -12.18 -6.86
C ASP A 72 20.15 -12.74 -5.71
N LYS A 73 19.57 -13.55 -4.82
CA LYS A 73 20.29 -14.29 -3.76
C LYS A 73 21.27 -15.34 -4.29
N ARG A 74 20.99 -15.95 -5.44
CA ARG A 74 21.85 -16.97 -6.07
C ARG A 74 23.09 -16.38 -6.74
N LYS A 75 23.15 -15.06 -6.97
CA LYS A 75 24.33 -14.42 -7.55
C LYS A 75 25.49 -14.45 -6.55
N ALA A 76 26.61 -15.02 -6.96
CA ALA A 76 27.82 -15.11 -6.13
C ALA A 76 28.51 -13.75 -5.92
N SER A 77 28.12 -12.71 -6.65
CA SER A 77 28.85 -11.44 -6.75
C SER A 77 28.73 -10.50 -5.55
N GLY A 78 27.97 -10.84 -4.48
CA GLY A 78 27.74 -9.96 -3.32
C GLY A 78 26.96 -8.66 -3.62
N LEU A 79 26.90 -8.25 -4.89
CA LEU A 79 26.11 -7.14 -5.42
C LEU A 79 24.69 -7.63 -5.75
N SER A 80 23.71 -7.08 -5.03
CA SER A 80 22.28 -7.42 -5.13
C SER A 80 21.50 -6.24 -5.70
N MET A 81 20.81 -6.46 -6.82
CA MET A 81 19.95 -5.44 -7.44
C MET A 81 18.73 -5.14 -6.58
N ALA A 82 18.19 -6.17 -5.93
CA ALA A 82 17.06 -6.08 -5.03
C ALA A 82 17.50 -6.09 -3.56
N HIS A 83 18.59 -5.39 -3.21
CA HIS A 83 19.19 -5.39 -1.87
C HIS A 83 18.23 -5.01 -0.73
N LYS A 84 17.16 -4.28 -1.03
CA LYS A 84 16.10 -3.93 -0.06
C LYS A 84 15.18 -5.11 0.26
N LEU A 85 15.05 -6.09 -0.64
CA LEU A 85 14.26 -7.29 -0.41
C LEU A 85 15.01 -8.24 0.54
N LYS A 86 14.50 -8.32 1.75
CA LYS A 86 14.91 -9.28 2.78
C LYS A 86 13.98 -10.49 2.80
N HIS A 87 14.40 -11.56 3.46
CA HIS A 87 13.58 -12.75 3.68
C HIS A 87 12.18 -12.41 4.22
N GLU A 88 12.10 -11.48 5.19
CA GLU A 88 10.85 -11.03 5.80
C GLU A 88 9.88 -10.35 4.84
N HIS A 89 10.36 -9.86 3.70
CA HIS A 89 9.48 -9.32 2.66
C HIS A 89 8.74 -10.45 1.97
N ILE A 90 9.40 -11.58 1.70
CA ILE A 90 8.85 -12.69 0.93
C ILE A 90 8.07 -13.66 1.83
N TYR A 91 8.61 -13.93 3.02
CA TYR A 91 8.07 -14.90 3.98
C TYR A 91 7.60 -14.16 5.22
N LEU A 92 6.34 -13.72 5.19
CA LEU A 92 5.75 -12.93 6.27
C LEU A 92 5.45 -13.81 7.50
N ASN A 93 5.85 -13.34 8.68
CA ASN A 93 5.46 -13.90 9.98
C ASN A 93 4.36 -13.02 10.63
N SER A 94 3.87 -13.42 11.80
CA SER A 94 2.81 -12.69 12.51
C SER A 94 3.18 -11.24 12.85
N PHE A 95 4.47 -10.96 13.10
CA PHE A 95 4.96 -9.62 13.42
C PHE A 95 5.17 -8.76 12.16
N SER A 96 5.55 -9.37 11.05
CA SER A 96 5.88 -8.66 9.81
C SER A 96 4.64 -8.25 9.00
N LYS A 97 3.47 -8.86 9.22
CA LYS A 97 2.21 -8.49 8.53
C LYS A 97 1.78 -7.05 8.76
N MET A 98 2.15 -6.44 9.90
CA MET A 98 1.79 -5.06 10.25
C MET A 98 2.88 -4.05 9.88
N ARG A 99 4.00 -4.52 9.31
CA ARG A 99 5.17 -3.68 8.98
C ARG A 99 4.98 -3.01 7.63
N VAL A 100 4.42 -1.80 7.65
CA VAL A 100 4.18 -0.98 6.44
C VAL A 100 5.49 -0.66 5.71
N ASP A 101 6.61 -0.58 6.43
CA ASP A 101 7.94 -0.41 5.84
C ASP A 101 8.34 -1.59 4.94
N LEU A 102 8.06 -2.84 5.34
CA LEU A 102 8.29 -4.02 4.50
C LEU A 102 7.42 -3.99 3.24
N ALA A 103 6.13 -3.65 3.40
CA ALA A 103 5.23 -3.52 2.25
C ALA A 103 5.68 -2.42 1.27
N SER A 104 6.09 -1.26 1.80
CA SER A 104 6.58 -0.14 0.99
C SER A 104 7.89 -0.47 0.28
N GLN A 105 8.79 -1.22 0.91
CA GLN A 105 10.06 -1.63 0.30
C GLN A 105 9.85 -2.68 -0.82
N ALA A 106 8.91 -3.62 -0.61
CA ALA A 106 8.57 -4.64 -1.61
C ALA A 106 8.02 -4.04 -2.92
N LEU A 107 7.31 -2.92 -2.85
CA LEU A 107 6.75 -2.20 -3.99
C LEU A 107 7.51 -0.90 -4.31
N SER A 108 8.81 -0.84 -4.00
CA SER A 108 9.63 0.35 -4.22
C SER A 108 10.09 0.51 -5.67
N ASN A 109 10.46 1.73 -6.05
CA ASN A 109 11.01 1.99 -7.39
C ASN A 109 12.28 1.17 -7.68
N SER A 110 13.14 0.92 -6.68
CA SER A 110 14.31 0.05 -6.83
C SER A 110 13.96 -1.40 -7.16
N VAL A 111 12.83 -1.91 -6.64
CA VAL A 111 12.35 -3.26 -6.97
C VAL A 111 11.76 -3.30 -8.38
N SER A 112 11.04 -2.25 -8.79
CA SER A 112 10.58 -2.10 -10.18
C SER A 112 11.75 -2.11 -11.17
N MET A 113 12.81 -1.34 -10.90
CA MET A 113 14.03 -1.37 -11.73
C MET A 113 14.68 -2.75 -11.75
N ALA A 114 14.74 -3.45 -10.61
CA ALA A 114 15.28 -4.80 -10.54
C ALA A 114 14.48 -5.80 -11.40
N PHE A 115 13.17 -5.64 -11.55
CA PHE A 115 12.38 -6.43 -12.50
C PHE A 115 12.67 -6.12 -13.97
N SER A 116 13.07 -4.88 -14.28
CA SER A 116 13.39 -4.45 -15.63
C SER A 116 14.79 -4.89 -16.06
N ASP A 117 15.75 -4.91 -15.13
CA ASP A 117 17.14 -5.33 -15.38
C ASP A 117 17.34 -6.85 -15.25
N VAL A 118 16.63 -7.50 -14.32
CA VAL A 118 16.62 -8.96 -14.22
C VAL A 118 15.62 -9.47 -15.24
N SER A 119 16.13 -10.08 -16.30
CA SER A 119 15.43 -10.76 -17.39
C SER A 119 14.45 -11.82 -16.89
N THR A 120 13.34 -11.37 -16.32
CA THR A 120 12.24 -12.21 -15.81
C THR A 120 11.21 -12.49 -16.92
N GLY A 121 11.55 -12.20 -18.19
CA GLY A 121 10.64 -12.29 -19.33
C GLY A 121 9.59 -11.18 -19.36
N ASP A 122 8.79 -11.14 -20.45
CA ASP A 122 7.67 -10.20 -20.65
C ASP A 122 6.53 -10.39 -19.60
N GLU A 123 6.61 -11.47 -18.81
CA GLU A 123 5.64 -11.85 -17.78
C GLU A 123 5.70 -10.94 -16.54
N ALA A 124 6.89 -10.50 -16.10
CA ALA A 124 7.03 -9.69 -14.89
C ALA A 124 6.91 -8.17 -15.14
N LEU A 125 6.82 -7.73 -16.40
CA LEU A 125 6.76 -6.31 -16.77
C LEU A 125 5.59 -5.59 -16.10
N GLU A 126 4.42 -6.22 -16.04
CA GLU A 126 3.24 -5.62 -15.42
C GLU A 126 3.35 -5.57 -13.89
N THR A 127 4.08 -6.50 -13.29
CA THR A 127 4.42 -6.44 -11.85
C THR A 127 5.40 -5.30 -11.57
N SER A 128 6.37 -5.06 -12.46
CA SER A 128 7.27 -3.90 -12.37
C SER A 128 6.50 -2.58 -12.47
N LEU A 129 5.62 -2.45 -13.47
CA LEU A 129 4.80 -1.27 -13.66
C LEU A 129 3.89 -1.03 -12.45
N PHE A 130 3.26 -2.08 -11.93
CA PHE A 130 2.45 -2.00 -10.72
C PHE A 130 3.26 -1.50 -9.52
N ALA A 131 4.47 -2.05 -9.29
CA ALA A 131 5.34 -1.58 -8.20
C ALA A 131 5.70 -0.10 -8.37
N SER A 132 6.05 0.36 -9.58
CA SER A 132 6.35 1.78 -9.83
C SER A 132 5.14 2.67 -9.59
N MET A 133 3.95 2.26 -10.07
CA MET A 133 2.70 2.99 -9.85
C MET A 133 2.36 3.09 -8.36
N PHE A 134 2.50 1.99 -7.62
CA PHE A 134 2.22 1.95 -6.19
C PHE A 134 3.20 2.81 -5.39
N ASN A 135 4.50 2.76 -5.73
CA ASN A 135 5.52 3.63 -5.13
C ASN A 135 5.12 5.11 -5.27
N ARG A 136 4.80 5.54 -6.50
CA ARG A 136 4.37 6.93 -6.77
C ARG A 136 3.08 7.27 -6.02
N PHE A 137 2.12 6.36 -5.98
CA PHE A 137 0.87 6.56 -5.25
C PHE A 137 1.11 6.82 -3.76
N VAL A 138 1.89 5.98 -3.10
CA VAL A 138 2.19 6.15 -1.67
C VAL A 138 3.05 7.40 -1.44
N ASP A 139 3.99 7.72 -2.32
CA ASP A 139 4.79 8.93 -2.19
C ASP A 139 3.94 10.20 -2.37
N MET A 140 2.93 10.20 -3.25
CA MET A 140 1.95 11.30 -3.36
C MET A 140 1.12 11.48 -2.08
N LEU A 141 0.77 10.39 -1.39
CA LEU A 141 -0.01 10.44 -0.15
C LEU A 141 0.82 10.78 1.08
N ASN A 142 2.13 10.50 1.05
CA ASN A 142 3.04 10.63 2.19
C ASN A 142 4.07 11.75 1.99
N VAL A 143 3.64 12.86 1.40
CA VAL A 143 4.46 14.08 1.27
C VAL A 143 4.49 14.80 2.62
N SER A 144 5.69 15.02 3.17
CA SER A 144 5.87 15.69 4.46
C SER A 144 6.07 17.21 4.33
N ASN A 145 6.57 17.71 3.18
CA ASN A 145 6.79 19.13 2.92
C ASN A 145 6.66 19.47 1.42
N PHE A 146 6.06 20.62 1.09
CA PHE A 146 5.90 21.11 -0.29
C PHE A 146 7.21 21.62 -0.92
N THR A 147 8.21 21.94 -0.09
CA THR A 147 9.46 22.58 -0.52
C THR A 147 10.59 21.58 -0.77
N ASN A 148 10.55 20.41 -0.13
CA ASN A 148 11.56 19.37 -0.27
C ASN A 148 10.90 18.12 -0.85
N GLY A 149 11.16 17.87 -2.13
CA GLY A 149 10.64 16.71 -2.87
C GLY A 149 11.34 15.41 -2.49
N THR A 150 11.44 15.09 -1.20
CA THR A 150 12.00 13.82 -0.74
C THR A 150 11.48 13.49 0.66
N ARG A 151 11.31 12.18 0.91
CA ARG A 151 10.99 11.62 2.23
C ARG A 151 11.99 12.04 3.30
#